data_AF-Q42934-F1
#
_entry.id   AF-Q42934-F1
#
_cell.length_a   1.000
_cell.length_b   1.000
_cell.length_c   1.000
_cell.angle_alpha   90.00
_cell.angle_beta   90.00
_cell.angle_gamma   90.00
#
_symmetry.space_group_name_H-M   'P 1'
#
loop_
_entity.id
_entity.type
_entity.pdbx_description
1 polymer ?
#
loop_
_entity_poly.entity_id
_entity_poly.type
_entity_poly.pdbx_seq_one_letter_code
_entity_poly.pdbx_strand_id
1 'polypeptide(L)'
;AITVNVEVTKKKMNLMIVGDGMNSTVITGSLNVVDGSTTFRSATLAAVGQGFILQDICIQNTAGPEKHQAVALRVGADMSVINRCRIDAYQDTLYAHSLRQFYRDCYVTGTVDFIFGNAAVVLQKCQLVPRKPGKNQKNMVTAQGRTDPNQATGTSIQFCNIIASPDLEPVKNEYKTYLGRPWK
;
A
#
# COMPACT_ATOMS: atom_id res chain seq x y z
N ALA A 1 -5.01 9.44 -16.27
CA ALA A 1 -5.30 8.26 -15.43
C ALA A 1 -6.03 7.21 -16.26
N ILE A 2 -5.66 5.93 -16.12
CA ILE A 2 -6.36 4.81 -16.74
C ILE A 2 -7.17 4.12 -15.64
N THR A 3 -8.48 4.00 -15.81
CA THR A 3 -9.37 3.31 -14.86
C THR A 3 -9.47 1.84 -15.22
N VAL A 4 -8.74 0.98 -14.51
CA VAL A 4 -8.68 -0.46 -14.77
C VAL A 4 -8.13 -1.20 -13.55
N ASN A 5 -8.62 -2.42 -13.30
CA ASN A 5 -8.00 -3.35 -12.37
C ASN A 5 -7.00 -4.26 -13.12
N VAL A 6 -5.75 -4.30 -12.69
CA VAL A 6 -4.66 -5.04 -13.34
C VAL A 6 -4.20 -6.20 -12.49
N GLU A 7 -4.01 -7.37 -13.10
CA GLU A 7 -3.45 -8.55 -12.44
C GLU A 7 -2.23 -9.10 -13.19
N VAL A 8 -1.06 -9.09 -12.52
CA VAL A 8 0.17 -9.76 -12.98
C VAL A 8 0.23 -11.15 -12.34
N THR A 9 -0.28 -12.13 -13.08
CA THR A 9 -0.41 -13.51 -12.61
C THR A 9 0.95 -14.22 -12.47
N LYS A 10 0.96 -15.36 -11.75
CA LYS A 10 2.16 -16.18 -11.46
C LYS A 10 3.03 -16.47 -12.69
N LYS A 11 2.42 -16.67 -13.86
CA LYS A 11 3.11 -17.02 -15.11
C LYS A 11 3.85 -15.82 -15.74
N LYS A 12 3.58 -14.59 -15.28
CA LYS A 12 4.18 -13.35 -15.79
C LYS A 12 5.38 -12.96 -14.92
N MET A 13 6.46 -13.72 -15.02
CA MET A 13 7.69 -13.50 -14.25
C MET A 13 8.58 -12.43 -14.89
N ASN A 14 9.43 -11.80 -14.06
CA ASN A 14 10.42 -10.79 -14.45
C ASN A 14 9.83 -9.61 -15.26
N LEU A 15 8.57 -9.29 -14.99
CA LEU A 15 7.85 -8.24 -15.68
C LEU A 15 8.12 -6.90 -14.99
N MET A 16 8.56 -5.91 -15.77
CA MET A 16 8.68 -4.53 -15.33
C MET A 16 7.53 -3.70 -15.93
N ILE A 17 6.77 -3.01 -15.08
CA ILE A 17 5.83 -1.96 -15.48
C ILE A 17 6.46 -0.63 -15.11
N VAL A 18 6.62 0.25 -16.09
CA VAL A 18 7.21 1.58 -15.93
C VAL A 18 6.29 2.64 -16.52
N GLY A 19 6.10 3.75 -15.80
CA GLY A 19 5.39 4.93 -16.29
C GLY A 19 6.33 6.10 -16.57
N ASP A 20 5.75 7.24 -16.95
CA ASP A 20 6.46 8.49 -17.24
C ASP A 20 6.71 9.35 -15.99
N GLY A 21 6.50 8.79 -14.80
CA GLY A 21 6.65 9.45 -13.50
C GLY A 21 5.45 9.24 -12.59
N MET A 22 5.70 9.18 -11.27
CA MET A 22 4.67 8.90 -10.26
C MET A 22 3.51 9.91 -10.22
N ASN A 23 3.65 11.07 -10.86
CA ASN A 23 2.59 12.09 -10.96
C ASN A 23 1.98 12.18 -12.37
N SER A 24 2.57 11.51 -13.36
CA SER A 24 2.18 11.59 -14.77
C SER A 24 1.36 10.36 -15.19
N THR A 25 1.79 9.18 -14.77
CA THR A 25 1.11 7.92 -15.09
C THR A 25 0.35 7.41 -13.85
N VAL A 26 -0.96 7.22 -14.00
CA VAL A 26 -1.84 6.80 -12.89
C VAL A 26 -2.72 5.65 -13.36
N ILE A 27 -2.66 4.51 -12.65
CA ILE A 27 -3.64 3.42 -12.73
C ILE A 27 -4.57 3.55 -11.53
N THR A 28 -5.87 3.68 -11.78
CA THR A 28 -6.87 3.92 -10.73
C THR A 28 -7.99 2.89 -10.74
N GLY A 29 -8.55 2.63 -9.57
CA GLY A 29 -9.70 1.76 -9.34
C GLY A 29 -10.45 2.18 -8.08
N SER A 30 -11.57 1.53 -7.77
CA SER A 30 -12.41 1.89 -6.61
C SER A 30 -13.11 0.69 -5.95
N LEU A 31 -12.64 -0.54 -6.21
CA LEU A 31 -13.17 -1.73 -5.56
C LEU A 31 -12.92 -1.64 -4.05
N ASN A 32 -13.89 -2.09 -3.25
CA ASN A 32 -13.87 -1.96 -1.80
C ASN A 32 -14.78 -2.99 -1.13
N VAL A 33 -14.63 -3.15 0.19
CA VAL A 33 -15.39 -4.15 0.96
C VAL A 33 -16.87 -3.78 1.14
N VAL A 34 -17.18 -2.50 1.34
CA VAL A 34 -18.58 -2.05 1.53
C VAL A 34 -19.45 -2.41 0.33
N ASP A 35 -18.91 -2.28 -0.88
CA ASP A 35 -19.61 -2.56 -2.13
C ASP A 35 -19.49 -4.04 -2.58
N GLY A 36 -19.02 -4.92 -1.69
CA GLY A 36 -19.08 -6.38 -1.87
C GLY A 36 -17.79 -7.06 -2.37
N SER A 37 -16.67 -6.34 -2.49
CA SER A 37 -15.37 -6.99 -2.73
C SER A 37 -14.80 -7.59 -1.45
N THR A 38 -13.77 -8.42 -1.57
CA THR A 38 -12.91 -8.78 -0.44
C THR A 38 -11.71 -7.86 -0.40
N THR A 39 -11.07 -7.65 0.76
CA THR A 39 -9.81 -6.91 0.84
C THR A 39 -8.76 -7.42 -0.15
N PHE A 40 -8.67 -8.74 -0.34
CA PHE A 40 -7.73 -9.33 -1.29
C PHE A 40 -8.04 -8.97 -2.75
N ARG A 41 -9.33 -8.92 -3.12
CA ARG A 41 -9.79 -8.64 -4.49
C ARG A 41 -10.06 -7.16 -4.75
N SER A 42 -9.94 -6.28 -3.74
CA SER A 42 -10.15 -4.84 -3.91
C SER A 42 -8.96 -4.11 -4.54
N ALA A 43 -7.83 -4.79 -4.75
CA ALA A 43 -6.62 -4.21 -5.32
C ALA A 43 -6.84 -3.60 -6.71
N THR A 44 -6.46 -2.33 -6.89
CA THR A 44 -6.35 -1.70 -8.22
C THR A 44 -5.29 -2.42 -9.07
N LEU A 45 -4.11 -2.68 -8.50
CA LEU A 45 -3.09 -3.53 -9.11
C LEU A 45 -2.71 -4.68 -8.16
N ALA A 46 -2.74 -5.90 -8.67
CA ALA A 46 -2.25 -7.09 -7.98
C ALA A 46 -1.09 -7.73 -8.74
N ALA A 47 0.02 -8.01 -8.06
CA ALA A 47 1.18 -8.68 -8.65
C ALA A 47 1.62 -9.90 -7.83
N VAL A 48 1.75 -11.04 -8.50
CA VAL A 48 2.22 -12.31 -7.90
C VAL A 48 3.31 -13.01 -8.73
N GLY A 49 3.59 -12.54 -9.95
CA GLY A 49 4.70 -13.04 -10.77
C GLY A 49 6.06 -12.69 -10.15
N GLN A 50 6.92 -13.68 -9.92
CA GLN A 50 8.25 -13.49 -9.34
C GLN A 50 9.10 -12.47 -10.13
N GLY A 51 9.89 -11.67 -9.43
CA GLY A 51 10.79 -10.68 -10.06
C GLY A 51 10.04 -9.47 -10.62
N PHE A 52 8.81 -9.22 -10.17
CA PHE A 52 8.02 -8.07 -10.60
C PHE A 52 8.67 -6.74 -10.20
N ILE A 53 8.76 -5.81 -11.15
CA ILE A 53 9.23 -4.45 -10.91
C ILE A 53 8.12 -3.47 -11.29
N LEU A 54 7.83 -2.54 -10.38
CA LEU A 54 6.94 -1.40 -10.64
C LEU A 54 7.73 -0.10 -10.46
N GLN A 55 7.71 0.78 -11.46
CA GLN A 55 8.53 1.99 -11.42
C GLN A 55 7.84 3.22 -12.01
N ASP A 56 8.11 4.40 -11.43
CA ASP A 56 7.75 5.71 -12.00
C ASP A 56 6.24 5.84 -12.33
N ILE A 57 5.38 5.33 -11.44
CA ILE A 57 3.93 5.26 -11.67
C ILE A 57 3.14 5.39 -10.36
N CYS A 58 1.91 5.89 -10.46
CA CYS A 58 0.94 5.90 -9.37
C CYS A 58 -0.07 4.75 -9.49
N ILE A 59 -0.28 4.03 -8.40
CA ILE A 59 -1.40 3.10 -8.23
C ILE A 59 -2.33 3.68 -7.17
N GLN A 60 -3.60 3.90 -7.54
CA GLN A 60 -4.57 4.57 -6.69
C GLN A 60 -5.85 3.74 -6.51
N ASN A 61 -6.41 3.76 -5.30
CA ASN A 61 -7.79 3.35 -5.05
C ASN A 61 -8.60 4.53 -4.51
N THR A 62 -9.62 4.96 -5.26
CA THR A 62 -10.42 6.17 -4.97
C THR A 62 -11.70 5.89 -4.21
N ALA A 63 -11.86 4.72 -3.58
CA ALA A 63 -13.09 4.35 -2.89
C ALA A 63 -13.47 5.30 -1.74
N GLY A 64 -12.50 5.83 -1.00
CA GLY A 64 -12.73 6.75 0.12
C GLY A 64 -12.74 6.08 1.50
N PRO A 65 -12.64 6.86 2.59
CA PRO A 65 -12.55 6.34 3.97
C PRO A 65 -13.83 5.68 4.49
N GLU A 66 -14.99 6.01 3.92
CA GLU A 66 -16.30 5.44 4.23
C GLU A 66 -16.51 4.04 3.64
N LYS A 67 -15.68 3.65 2.67
CA LYS A 67 -15.76 2.36 1.97
C LYS A 67 -14.94 1.24 2.63
N HIS A 68 -14.35 1.53 3.79
CA HIS A 68 -13.48 0.61 4.54
C HIS A 68 -12.33 0.08 3.66
N GLN A 69 -12.00 -1.21 3.71
CA GLN A 69 -10.82 -1.76 3.05
C GLN A 69 -10.89 -1.61 1.52
N ALA A 70 -9.92 -0.90 0.95
CA ALA A 70 -9.85 -0.60 -0.47
C ALA A 70 -8.38 -0.51 -0.93
N VAL A 71 -7.85 -1.64 -1.42
CA VAL A 71 -6.42 -1.77 -1.69
C VAL A 71 -6.05 -1.04 -2.99
N ALA A 72 -4.98 -0.24 -2.96
CA ALA A 72 -4.38 0.29 -4.18
C ALA A 72 -3.47 -0.75 -4.81
N LEU A 73 -2.45 -1.20 -4.06
CA LEU A 73 -1.46 -2.16 -4.54
C LEU A 73 -1.41 -3.38 -3.64
N ARG A 74 -1.56 -4.57 -4.23
CA ARG A 74 -1.30 -5.86 -3.57
C ARG A 74 -0.12 -6.57 -4.20
N VAL A 75 0.88 -6.92 -3.40
CA VAL A 75 2.07 -7.63 -3.86
C VAL A 75 2.23 -8.93 -3.09
N GLY A 76 2.27 -10.03 -3.83
CA GLY A 76 2.65 -11.37 -3.38
C GLY A 76 3.67 -11.99 -4.32
N ALA A 77 4.53 -11.16 -4.91
CA ALA A 77 5.59 -11.54 -5.84
C ALA A 77 6.93 -11.57 -5.10
N ASP A 78 7.64 -12.69 -5.14
CA ASP A 78 8.96 -12.81 -4.54
C ASP A 78 10.02 -12.06 -5.34
N MET A 79 11.02 -11.51 -4.65
CA MET A 79 12.08 -10.67 -5.23
C MET A 79 11.53 -9.49 -6.03
N SER A 80 10.43 -8.89 -5.54
CA SER A 80 9.80 -7.75 -6.20
C SER A 80 10.40 -6.42 -5.75
N VAL A 81 10.42 -5.45 -6.67
CA VAL A 81 10.91 -4.08 -6.42
C VAL A 81 9.84 -3.08 -6.82
N ILE A 82 9.51 -2.17 -5.91
CA ILE A 82 8.63 -1.03 -6.17
C ILE A 82 9.48 0.23 -5.98
N ASN A 83 9.73 0.97 -7.06
CA ASN A 83 10.74 2.02 -7.09
C ASN A 83 10.16 3.34 -7.62
N ARG A 84 10.29 4.45 -6.88
CA ARG A 84 9.74 5.76 -7.29
C ARG A 84 8.26 5.69 -7.69
N CYS A 85 7.47 4.96 -6.90
CA CYS A 85 6.03 4.84 -7.11
C CYS A 85 5.25 5.65 -6.09
N ARG A 86 4.05 6.08 -6.49
CA ARG A 86 3.02 6.59 -5.58
C ARG A 86 1.98 5.51 -5.35
N ILE A 87 1.63 5.24 -4.10
CA ILE A 87 0.61 4.27 -3.72
C ILE A 87 -0.39 5.00 -2.82
N ASP A 88 -1.62 5.19 -3.32
CA ASP A 88 -2.56 6.18 -2.79
C ASP A 88 -3.95 5.58 -2.56
N ALA A 89 -4.37 5.47 -1.31
CA ALA A 89 -5.76 5.18 -0.94
C ALA A 89 -6.06 5.72 0.47
N TYR A 90 -7.02 5.09 1.15
CA TYR A 90 -7.36 5.34 2.54
C TYR A 90 -7.00 4.10 3.38
N GLN A 91 -8.01 3.30 3.75
CA GLN A 91 -7.80 2.09 4.52
C GLN A 91 -7.24 0.95 3.65
N ASP A 92 -6.25 0.23 4.18
CA ASP A 92 -5.61 -0.93 3.53
C ASP A 92 -4.89 -0.58 2.20
N THR A 93 -4.24 0.59 2.12
CA THR A 93 -3.64 1.11 0.87
C THR A 93 -2.65 0.14 0.19
N LEU A 94 -1.63 -0.31 0.93
CA LEU A 94 -0.57 -1.20 0.47
C LEU A 94 -0.69 -2.56 1.15
N TYR A 95 -1.12 -3.56 0.39
CA TYR A 95 -1.15 -4.93 0.84
C TYR A 95 0.16 -5.65 0.46
N ALA A 96 1.17 -5.51 1.33
CA ALA A 96 2.42 -6.27 1.29
C ALA A 96 2.13 -7.72 1.77
N HIS A 97 1.42 -8.46 0.93
CA HIS A 97 0.74 -9.70 1.29
C HIS A 97 1.70 -10.79 1.76
N SER A 98 2.71 -11.14 0.96
CA SER A 98 3.61 -12.26 1.22
C SER A 98 4.94 -12.15 0.45
N LEU A 99 5.90 -13.01 0.80
CA LEU A 99 7.22 -13.16 0.12
C LEU A 99 8.14 -11.94 0.32
N ARG A 100 9.30 -11.91 -0.35
CA ARG A 100 10.33 -10.87 -0.18
C ARG A 100 10.08 -9.71 -1.11
N GLN A 101 10.04 -8.49 -0.57
CA GLN A 101 9.69 -7.28 -1.30
C GLN A 101 10.58 -6.10 -0.89
N PHE A 102 10.90 -5.23 -1.83
CA PHE A 102 11.68 -4.01 -1.58
C PHE A 102 10.98 -2.78 -2.17
N TYR A 103 10.76 -1.77 -1.33
CA TYR A 103 10.16 -0.48 -1.73
C TYR A 103 11.20 0.62 -1.56
N ARG A 104 11.46 1.39 -2.62
CA ARG A 104 12.52 2.40 -2.63
C ARG A 104 12.05 3.72 -3.23
N ASP A 105 12.34 4.81 -2.52
CA ASP A 105 12.05 6.18 -2.99
C ASP A 105 10.55 6.36 -3.34
N CYS A 106 9.66 5.63 -2.64
CA CYS A 106 8.23 5.62 -2.88
C CYS A 106 7.48 6.62 -1.98
N TYR A 107 6.29 7.02 -2.42
CA TYR A 107 5.32 7.77 -1.63
C TYR A 107 4.11 6.86 -1.35
N VAL A 108 3.84 6.57 -0.08
CA VAL A 108 2.71 5.71 0.33
C VAL A 108 1.81 6.50 1.27
N THR A 109 0.53 6.67 0.93
CA THR A 109 -0.41 7.46 1.74
C THR A 109 -1.70 6.71 2.01
N GLY A 110 -2.20 6.82 3.23
CA GLY A 110 -3.44 6.20 3.65
C GLY A 110 -3.80 6.53 5.08
N THR A 111 -4.73 5.77 5.66
CA THR A 111 -5.31 6.07 6.97
C THR A 111 -5.18 4.90 7.93
N VAL A 112 -6.16 4.00 7.93
CA VAL A 112 -6.20 2.80 8.77
C VAL A 112 -5.40 1.71 8.09
N ASP A 113 -4.43 1.15 8.82
CA ASP A 113 -3.64 -0.02 8.42
C ASP A 113 -3.05 0.07 7.00
N PHE A 114 -2.57 1.25 6.62
CA PHE A 114 -2.32 1.52 5.20
C PHE A 114 -1.08 0.80 4.63
N ILE A 115 -0.26 0.17 5.48
CA ILE A 115 0.76 -0.82 5.10
C ILE A 115 0.52 -2.08 5.93
N PHE A 116 0.04 -3.14 5.29
CA PHE A 116 -0.37 -4.36 6.02
C PHE A 116 -0.03 -5.63 5.26
N GLY A 117 -0.08 -6.75 5.97
CA GLY A 117 0.21 -8.09 5.44
C GLY A 117 1.30 -8.82 6.19
N ASN A 118 1.85 -9.86 5.56
CA ASN A 118 2.82 -10.78 6.16
C ASN A 118 4.01 -11.05 5.22
N ALA A 119 4.42 -10.05 4.42
CA ALA A 119 5.65 -10.11 3.65
C ALA A 119 6.91 -10.01 4.54
N ALA A 120 8.05 -10.40 3.97
CA ALA A 120 9.36 -9.95 4.43
C ALA A 120 9.71 -8.71 3.60
N VAL A 121 9.38 -7.52 4.13
CA VAL A 121 9.40 -6.27 3.36
C VAL A 121 10.28 -5.21 4.00
N VAL A 122 11.07 -4.53 3.16
CA VAL A 122 11.81 -3.33 3.54
C VAL A 122 11.29 -2.15 2.72
N LEU A 123 10.89 -1.08 3.40
CA LEU A 123 10.65 0.23 2.82
C LEU A 123 11.85 1.11 3.15
N GLN A 124 12.53 1.61 2.13
CA GLN A 124 13.75 2.40 2.29
C GLN A 124 13.64 3.75 1.57
N LYS A 125 13.98 4.83 2.27
CA LYS A 125 13.89 6.21 1.71
C LYS A 125 12.52 6.58 1.17
N CYS A 126 11.46 6.00 1.72
CA CYS A 126 10.08 6.30 1.34
C CYS A 126 9.53 7.49 2.14
N GLN A 127 8.53 8.15 1.59
CA GLN A 127 7.61 9.01 2.35
C GLN A 127 6.36 8.21 2.70
N LEU A 128 6.11 8.01 3.99
CA LEU A 128 4.92 7.32 4.51
C LEU A 128 4.02 8.41 5.09
N VAL A 129 2.89 8.66 4.44
CA VAL A 129 2.11 9.88 4.64
C VAL A 129 0.69 9.56 5.11
N PRO A 130 0.46 9.44 6.42
CA PRO A 130 -0.88 9.40 6.99
C PRO A 130 -1.70 10.62 6.54
N ARG A 131 -2.94 10.37 6.12
CA ARG A 131 -3.88 11.43 5.69
C ARG A 131 -5.08 11.59 6.61
N LYS A 132 -5.90 12.62 6.37
CA LYS A 132 -7.11 12.84 7.19
C LYS A 132 -8.07 11.65 7.00
N PRO A 133 -8.43 10.93 8.07
CA PRO A 133 -9.33 9.80 7.96
C PRO A 133 -10.79 10.22 8.09
N GLY A 134 -11.70 9.24 8.05
CA GLY A 134 -13.10 9.45 8.39
C GLY A 134 -13.28 9.81 9.86
N LYS A 135 -14.47 10.30 10.20
CA LYS A 135 -14.82 10.69 11.58
C LYS A 135 -14.60 9.52 12.55
N ASN A 136 -14.03 9.80 13.72
CA ASN A 136 -13.74 8.83 14.79
C ASN A 136 -12.73 7.71 14.43
N GLN A 137 -12.06 7.79 13.27
CA GLN A 137 -10.99 6.86 12.92
C GLN A 137 -9.64 7.32 13.49
N LYS A 138 -8.71 6.37 13.61
CA LYS A 138 -7.31 6.60 13.99
C LYS A 138 -6.44 6.05 12.87
N ASN A 139 -5.36 6.74 12.55
CA ASN A 139 -4.41 6.26 11.56
C ASN A 139 -3.46 5.24 12.16
N MET A 140 -3.14 4.22 11.38
CA MET A 140 -2.13 3.21 11.70
C MET A 140 -1.23 3.07 10.48
N VAL A 141 0.06 3.39 10.64
CA VAL A 141 1.01 3.22 9.53
C VAL A 141 1.15 1.75 9.15
N THR A 142 1.23 0.87 10.15
CA THR A 142 1.39 -0.57 9.92
C THR A 142 0.37 -1.44 10.64
N ALA A 143 0.01 -2.55 10.01
CA ALA A 143 -0.73 -3.66 10.62
C ALA A 143 -0.10 -4.99 10.16
N GLN A 144 1.02 -5.35 10.78
CA GLN A 144 1.78 -6.55 10.44
C GLN A 144 1.06 -7.80 10.96
N GLY A 145 0.96 -8.84 10.12
CA GLY A 145 0.11 -10.00 10.34
C GLY A 145 0.84 -11.35 10.45
N ARG A 146 2.05 -11.40 11.03
CA ARG A 146 2.76 -12.66 11.29
C ARG A 146 2.03 -13.44 12.37
N THR A 147 1.62 -14.66 12.05
CA THR A 147 0.83 -15.52 12.95
C THR A 147 1.65 -16.61 13.63
N ASP A 148 2.85 -16.89 13.13
CA ASP A 148 3.70 -17.98 13.62
C ASP A 148 5.13 -17.45 13.84
N PRO A 149 5.75 -17.67 15.03
CA PRO A 149 7.10 -17.22 15.32
C PRO A 149 8.17 -17.80 14.38
N ASN A 150 7.91 -18.92 13.72
CA ASN A 150 8.81 -19.56 12.75
C ASN A 150 8.75 -18.91 11.36
N GLN A 151 7.81 -18.01 11.10
CA GLN A 151 7.78 -17.23 9.86
C GLN A 151 8.85 -16.13 9.90
N ALA A 152 9.75 -16.16 8.91
CA ALA A 152 10.76 -15.13 8.68
C ALA A 152 10.18 -13.92 7.93
N THR A 153 9.13 -13.31 8.47
CA THR A 153 8.38 -12.19 7.88
C THR A 153 8.37 -10.99 8.82
N GLY A 154 8.12 -9.80 8.29
CA GLY A 154 8.33 -8.55 9.01
C GLY A 154 8.23 -7.33 8.10
N THR A 155 7.77 -6.21 8.66
CA THR A 155 7.80 -4.91 8.01
C THR A 155 8.94 -4.08 8.60
N SER A 156 9.93 -3.75 7.78
CA SER A 156 11.04 -2.88 8.16
C SER A 156 10.92 -1.53 7.44
N ILE A 157 11.04 -0.45 8.20
CA ILE A 157 10.98 0.94 7.70
C ILE A 157 12.32 1.59 8.02
N GLN A 158 13.11 1.93 6.99
CA GLN A 158 14.48 2.38 7.14
C GLN A 158 14.75 3.67 6.35
N PHE A 159 15.27 4.70 7.02
CA PHE A 159 15.52 6.01 6.39
C PHE A 159 14.29 6.64 5.72
N CYS A 160 13.09 6.31 6.19
CA CYS A 160 11.85 6.87 5.68
C CYS A 160 11.44 8.12 6.46
N ASN A 161 10.69 9.00 5.81
CA ASN A 161 9.98 10.08 6.47
C ASN A 161 8.54 9.63 6.76
N ILE A 162 8.11 9.75 8.01
CA ILE A 162 6.71 9.57 8.40
C ILE A 162 6.15 10.93 8.75
N ILE A 163 5.32 11.50 7.87
CA ILE A 163 4.87 12.90 7.95
C ILE A 163 3.37 12.99 7.68
N ALA A 164 2.68 13.93 8.33
CA ALA A 164 1.27 14.15 8.06
C ALA A 164 1.07 14.76 6.67
N SER A 165 -0.01 14.40 5.99
CA SER A 165 -0.45 15.09 4.78
C SER A 165 -0.94 16.51 5.09
N PRO A 166 -1.01 17.41 4.08
CA PRO A 166 -1.49 18.78 4.27
C PRO A 166 -2.91 18.90 4.85
N ASP A 167 -3.79 17.92 4.60
CA ASP A 167 -5.15 17.88 5.13
C ASP A 167 -5.25 17.27 6.53
N LEU A 168 -4.23 16.52 6.98
CA LEU A 168 -4.16 15.98 8.35
C LEU A 168 -3.47 16.95 9.31
N GLU A 169 -2.41 17.62 8.89
CA GLU A 169 -1.57 18.47 9.75
C GLU A 169 -2.37 19.50 10.58
N PRO A 170 -3.36 20.22 10.02
CA PRO A 170 -4.16 21.18 10.78
C PRO A 170 -5.06 20.54 11.86
N VAL A 171 -5.38 19.26 11.73
CA VAL A 171 -6.34 18.52 12.58
C VAL A 171 -5.70 17.31 13.29
N LYS A 172 -4.37 17.25 13.36
CA LYS A 172 -3.63 16.10 13.93
C LYS A 172 -3.94 15.81 15.41
N ASN A 173 -4.44 16.81 16.15
CA ASN A 173 -4.88 16.64 17.53
C ASN A 173 -6.24 15.91 17.62
N GLU A 174 -7.07 16.00 16.59
CA GLU A 174 -8.35 15.29 16.49
C GLU A 174 -8.14 13.84 16.02
N TYR A 175 -7.22 13.64 15.07
CA TYR A 175 -6.97 12.36 14.42
C TYR A 175 -5.60 11.79 14.80
N LYS A 176 -5.59 10.98 15.86
CA LYS A 176 -4.37 10.32 16.34
C LYS A 176 -3.80 9.37 15.27
N THR A 177 -2.48 9.42 15.13
CA THR A 177 -1.71 8.56 14.23
C THR A 177 -0.70 7.75 15.03
N TYR A 178 -0.62 6.45 14.75
CA TYR A 178 0.32 5.53 15.41
C TYR A 178 1.18 4.82 14.36
N LEU A 179 2.37 4.38 14.77
CA LEU A 179 3.27 3.60 13.91
C LEU A 179 2.67 2.25 13.50
N GLY A 180 1.81 1.68 14.33
CA GLY A 180 1.04 0.51 13.95
C GLY A 180 0.28 -0.12 15.11
N ARG A 181 -0.33 -1.26 14.79
CA ARG A 181 -1.02 -2.14 15.74
C ARG A 181 -0.76 -3.61 15.38
N PRO A 182 -0.75 -4.53 16.36
CA PRO A 182 -0.60 -5.96 16.08
C PRO A 182 -1.90 -6.50 15.47
N TRP A 183 -1.89 -6.77 14.16
CA TRP A 183 -3.06 -7.39 13.53
C TRP A 183 -3.20 -8.85 13.92
N LYS A 184 -2.05 -9.53 14.09
CA LYS A 184 -1.91 -10.91 14.53
C LYS A 184 -0.92 -11.02 15.67
#